data_AF-A0AAW0IJN6-F1
#
_entry.id   AF-A0AAW0IJN6-F1
#
_cell.length_a   1.000
_cell.length_b   1.000
_cell.length_c   1.000
_cell.angle_alpha   90.00
_cell.angle_beta   90.00
_cell.angle_gamma   90.00
#
_symmetry.space_group_name_H-M   'P 1'
#
loop_
_entity.id
_entity.type
_entity.pdbx_description
1 polymer ?
#
loop_
_entity_poly.entity_id
_entity_poly.type
_entity_poly.pdbx_seq_one_letter_code
_entity_poly.pdbx_strand_id
1 'polypeptide(L)'
;MNQSHRSCRDMYECSCPELDQLVDICRKFGARGSRLTGAGWGGCTVSIVPADMLPSFLTNVHEAYYQRNSSSLALEKHSLFATKPGGGALVFLEA
;
A
#
# COMPACT_ATOMS: atom_id res chain seq x y z
N MET A 1 13.14 -2.75 -2.52
CA MET A 1 11.76 -3.05 -2.04
C MET A 1 11.32 -4.47 -2.35
N ASN A 2 11.32 -4.91 -3.62
CA ASN A 2 10.81 -6.25 -3.99
C ASN A 2 11.58 -7.40 -3.30
N GLN A 3 12.92 -7.31 -3.24
CA GLN A 3 13.75 -8.27 -2.50
C GLN A 3 13.43 -8.27 -1.00
N SER A 4 13.18 -7.11 -0.40
CA SER A 4 12.77 -7.02 1.01
C SER A 4 11.41 -7.68 1.24
N HIS A 5 10.42 -7.47 0.36
CA HIS A 5 9.14 -8.18 0.48
C HIS A 5 9.32 -9.69 0.38
N ARG A 6 10.10 -10.16 -0.60
CA ARG A 6 10.43 -11.59 -0.73
C ARG A 6 11.07 -12.15 0.54
N SER A 7 12.03 -11.42 1.13
CA SER A 7 12.64 -11.81 2.40
C SER A 7 11.62 -11.83 3.55
N CYS A 8 10.74 -10.83 3.65
CA CYS A 8 9.72 -10.79 4.70
C CYS A 8 8.70 -11.92 4.55
N ARG A 9 8.36 -12.31 3.32
CA ARG A 9 7.43 -13.40 3.02
C ARG A 9 8.06 -14.77 3.23
N ASP A 10 9.25 -14.99 2.67
CA ASP A 10 9.84 -16.34 2.56
C ASP A 10 10.79 -16.67 3.72
N MET A 11 11.52 -15.68 4.27
CA MET A 11 12.53 -15.90 5.31
C MET A 11 12.02 -15.52 6.71
N TYR A 12 11.30 -14.41 6.80
CA TYR A 12 10.78 -13.92 8.09
C TYR A 12 9.32 -14.32 8.34
N GLU A 13 8.65 -14.86 7.32
CA GLU A 13 7.27 -15.38 7.37
C GLU A 13 6.26 -14.39 8.01
N CYS A 14 6.48 -13.09 7.80
CA CYS A 14 5.61 -12.04 8.31
C CYS A 14 4.69 -11.42 7.24
N SER A 15 4.53 -12.07 6.09
CA SER A 15 3.51 -11.66 5.10
C SER A 15 2.15 -12.32 5.38
N CYS A 16 1.19 -12.10 4.49
CA CYS A 16 -0.06 -12.86 4.41
C CYS A 16 -0.57 -12.87 2.96
N PRO A 17 -1.51 -13.76 2.60
CA PRO A 17 -2.02 -13.86 1.23
C PRO A 17 -2.54 -12.53 0.66
N GLU A 18 -3.21 -11.73 1.49
CA GLU A 18 -3.75 -10.41 1.14
C GLU A 18 -2.64 -9.42 0.78
N LEU A 19 -1.57 -9.38 1.57
CA LEU A 19 -0.42 -8.51 1.32
C LEU A 19 0.33 -8.93 0.05
N ASP A 20 0.54 -10.24 -0.15
CA ASP A 20 1.23 -10.76 -1.32
C ASP A 20 0.46 -10.42 -2.60
N GLN A 21 -0.86 -10.62 -2.60
CA GLN A 21 -1.73 -10.25 -3.71
C GLN A 21 -1.69 -8.74 -3.99
N LEU A 22 -1.80 -7.90 -2.96
CA LEU A 22 -1.78 -6.45 -3.12
C LEU A 22 -0.43 -5.95 -3.66
N VAL A 23 0.68 -6.53 -3.20
CA VAL A 23 2.02 -6.20 -3.68
C VAL A 23 2.18 -6.55 -5.17
N ASP A 24 1.67 -7.71 -5.60
CA ASP A 24 1.74 -8.12 -7.00
C ASP A 24 0.84 -7.26 -7.90
N ILE A 25 -0.35 -6.89 -7.42
CA ILE A 25 -1.24 -5.93 -8.09
C ILE A 25 -0.55 -4.57 -8.25
N CYS A 26 0.06 -4.04 -7.19
CA CYS A 26 0.80 -2.78 -7.25
C CYS A 26 1.91 -2.82 -8.31
N ARG A 27 2.69 -3.91 -8.36
CA ARG A 27 3.75 -4.08 -9.36
C ARG A 27 3.20 -4.14 -10.78
N LYS A 28 2.10 -4.88 -10.98
CA LYS A 28 1.43 -5.02 -12.28
C LYS A 28 1.00 -3.66 -12.86
N PHE A 29 0.56 -2.74 -12.00
CA PHE A 29 0.03 -1.44 -12.44
C PHE A 29 1.01 -0.27 -12.37
N GLY A 30 2.32 -0.53 -12.24
CA GLY A 30 3.36 0.49 -12.43
C GLY A 30 4.27 0.76 -11.24
N ALA A 31 4.09 0.08 -10.11
CA ALA A 31 5.04 0.22 -9.00
C ALA A 31 6.41 -0.36 -9.37
N ARG A 32 7.46 0.47 -9.29
CA ARG A 32 8.86 0.04 -9.45
C ARG A 32 9.31 -0.87 -8.30
N GLY A 33 8.70 -0.67 -7.13
CA GLY A 33 8.90 -1.52 -5.96
C GLY A 33 7.67 -1.50 -5.07
N SER A 34 7.31 -2.66 -4.51
CA SER A 34 6.22 -2.78 -3.55
C SER A 34 6.54 -3.83 -2.48
N ARG A 35 6.15 -3.56 -1.24
CA ARG A 35 6.35 -4.41 -0.06
C ARG A 35 5.33 -4.10 1.03
N LEU A 36 5.10 -5.05 1.94
CA LEU A 36 4.45 -4.78 3.23
C LEU A 36 5.19 -3.70 4.03
N THR A 37 4.51 -2.96 4.91
CA THR A 37 5.11 -1.99 5.82
C THR A 37 4.55 -2.16 7.24
N GLY A 38 5.36 -1.90 8.26
CA GLY A 38 5.06 -2.24 9.65
C GLY A 38 5.43 -3.70 9.97
N ALA A 39 4.72 -4.29 10.95
CA ALA A 39 5.03 -5.61 11.49
C ALA A 39 4.76 -6.76 10.50
N GLY A 40 3.69 -6.66 9.72
CA GLY A 40 3.24 -7.74 8.83
C GLY A 40 1.98 -8.45 9.33
N TRP A 41 1.72 -9.66 8.81
CA TRP A 41 0.51 -10.46 9.04
C TRP A 41 -0.80 -9.68 8.78
N GLY A 42 -0.76 -8.80 7.77
CA GLY A 42 -1.83 -7.85 7.44
C GLY A 42 -1.33 -6.40 7.48
N GLY A 43 -2.26 -5.45 7.58
CA GLY A 43 -1.94 -4.03 7.59
C GLY A 43 -1.72 -3.45 6.19
N CYS A 44 -0.63 -2.70 6.00
CA CYS A 44 -0.42 -1.87 4.81
C CYS A 44 0.71 -2.36 3.92
N THR A 45 0.67 -1.94 2.65
CA THR A 45 1.80 -2.00 1.73
C THR A 45 2.29 -0.59 1.40
N VAL A 46 3.54 -0.48 0.96
CA VAL A 46 4.13 0.75 0.44
C VAL A 46 4.73 0.48 -0.93
N SER A 47 4.44 1.37 -1.88
CA SER A 47 4.79 1.22 -3.29
C SER A 47 5.45 2.50 -3.82
N ILE A 48 6.55 2.36 -4.56
CA ILE A 48 7.18 3.46 -5.31
C ILE A 48 6.61 3.46 -6.73
N VAL A 49 5.92 4.54 -7.09
CA VAL A 49 5.23 4.70 -8.38
C VAL A 49 5.76 5.96 -9.07
N PRO A 50 6.09 5.91 -10.37
CA PRO A 50 6.39 7.10 -11.16
C PRO A 50 5.24 8.10 -11.15
N ALA A 51 5.53 9.40 -11.07
CA ALA A 51 4.51 10.43 -10.89
C ALA A 51 3.50 10.50 -12.04
N ASP A 52 3.96 10.26 -13.26
CA ASP A 52 3.15 10.19 -14.49
C ASP A 52 2.18 8.99 -14.50
N MET A 53 2.49 7.93 -13.75
CA MET A 53 1.65 6.74 -13.61
C MET A 53 0.70 6.80 -12.42
N LEU A 54 0.82 7.79 -11.53
CA LEU A 54 0.05 7.82 -10.28
C LEU A 54 -1.47 7.76 -10.48
N PRO A 55 -2.09 8.53 -11.42
CA PRO A 55 -3.55 8.49 -11.59
C PRO A 55 -4.05 7.11 -12.01
N SER A 56 -3.42 6.51 -13.01
CA SER A 56 -3.81 5.18 -13.52
C SER A 56 -3.49 4.07 -12.53
N PHE A 57 -2.39 4.18 -11.79
CA PHE A 57 -2.05 3.26 -10.70
C PHE A 57 -3.17 3.21 -9.65
N LEU A 58 -3.63 4.38 -9.16
CA LEU A 58 -4.67 4.44 -8.13
C LEU A 58 -5.98 3.82 -8.61
N THR A 59 -6.43 4.16 -9.82
CA THR A 59 -7.65 3.58 -10.42
C THR A 59 -7.56 2.06 -10.55
N ASN A 60 -6.48 1.56 -11.16
CA ASN A 60 -6.35 0.13 -11.45
C ASN A 60 -6.18 -0.71 -10.17
N VAL A 61 -5.45 -0.22 -9.17
CA VAL A 61 -5.29 -0.92 -7.88
C VAL A 61 -6.62 -0.94 -7.12
N HIS A 62 -7.38 0.16 -7.15
CA HIS A 62 -8.71 0.22 -6.56
C HIS A 62 -9.64 -0.85 -7.15
N GLU A 63 -9.75 -0.89 -8.48
CA GLU A 63 -10.59 -1.87 -9.19
C GLU A 63 -10.13 -3.31 -8.95
N ALA A 64 -8.82 -3.58 -9.02
CA ALA A 64 -8.31 -4.95 -8.94
C ALA A 64 -8.34 -5.56 -7.54
N TYR A 65 -8.21 -4.75 -6.48
CA TYR A 65 -8.09 -5.25 -5.10
C TYR A 65 -9.26 -4.86 -4.20
N TYR A 66 -9.71 -3.60 -4.24
CA TYR A 66 -10.65 -3.07 -3.26
C TYR A 66 -12.12 -3.23 -3.69
N GLN A 67 -12.42 -3.16 -4.98
CA GLN A 67 -13.79 -3.24 -5.51
C GLN A 67 -14.51 -4.58 -5.22
N ARG A 68 -13.76 -5.66 -4.95
CA ARG A 68 -14.33 -7.01 -4.71
C ARG A 68 -14.96 -7.16 -3.33
N ASN A 69 -14.66 -6.29 -2.36
CA ASN A 69 -15.10 -6.36 -0.97
C ASN A 69 -16.09 -5.23 -0.63
N SER A 70 -17.22 -5.20 -1.33
CA SER A 70 -18.25 -4.16 -1.28
C SER A 70 -19.07 -4.10 0.02
N SER A 71 -18.76 -4.91 1.03
CA SER A 71 -19.43 -4.90 2.34
C SER A 71 -18.99 -3.76 3.27
N SER A 72 -18.02 -2.92 2.89
CA SER A 72 -17.66 -1.70 3.63
C SER A 72 -17.25 -0.53 2.73
N LEU A 73 -18.24 0.08 2.08
CA LEU A 73 -18.10 1.29 1.23
C LEU A 73 -17.41 2.48 1.93
N ALA A 74 -17.36 2.52 3.26
CA ALA A 74 -16.69 3.60 4.01
C ALA A 74 -15.14 3.50 4.00
N LEU A 75 -14.58 2.31 3.74
CA LEU A 75 -13.13 2.09 3.75
C LEU A 75 -12.45 2.38 2.39
N GLU A 76 -13.20 2.38 1.27
CA GLU A 76 -12.62 2.44 -0.07
C GLU A 76 -11.77 3.71 -0.31
N LYS A 77 -12.23 4.89 0.15
CA LYS A 77 -11.48 6.14 -0.03
C LYS A 77 -10.24 6.27 0.87
N HIS A 78 -10.16 5.51 1.96
CA HIS A 78 -9.10 5.66 2.97
C HIS A 78 -8.03 4.58 2.88
N SER A 79 -8.27 3.53 2.10
CA SER A 79 -7.38 2.35 2.04
C SER A 79 -6.25 2.48 1.00
N LEU A 80 -6.35 3.44 0.08
CA LEU A 80 -5.37 3.67 -0.97
C LEU A 80 -5.16 5.18 -1.20
N PHE A 81 -3.95 5.66 -0.96
CA PHE A 81 -3.62 7.08 -1.09
C PHE A 81 -2.13 7.30 -1.40
N ALA A 82 -1.83 8.44 -2.01
CA ALA A 82 -0.46 8.93 -2.17
C ALA A 82 -0.02 9.69 -0.91
N THR A 83 1.28 9.68 -0.61
CA THR A 83 1.81 10.37 0.57
C THR A 83 3.12 11.11 0.27
N LYS A 84 3.47 12.04 1.16
CA LYS A 84 4.75 12.76 1.21
C LYS A 84 5.20 12.84 2.67
N PRO A 85 6.51 12.99 2.96
CA PRO A 85 6.99 13.13 4.34
C PRO A 85 6.25 14.24 5.09
N GLY A 86 5.65 13.90 6.23
CA GLY A 86 4.99 14.83 7.14
C GLY A 86 5.91 15.32 8.26
N GLY A 87 5.47 16.32 9.02
CA GLY A 87 6.14 16.77 10.23
C GLY A 87 6.00 15.78 11.40
N GLY A 88 6.85 15.95 12.41
CA GLY A 88 6.74 15.21 13.68
C GLY A 88 5.67 15.77 14.60
N ALA A 89 5.71 15.35 15.87
CA ALA A 89 4.78 15.82 16.89
C ALA A 89 4.93 17.34 17.16
N LEU A 90 3.80 18.02 17.35
CA LEU A 90 3.71 19.46 17.65
C LEU A 90 2.66 19.69 18.73
N VAL A 91 2.84 20.76 19.52
CA VAL A 91 1.82 21.28 20.43
C VAL A 91 1.22 22.53 19.79
N PHE A 92 -0.10 22.56 19.64
CA PHE A 92 -0.83 23.73 19.15
C PHE A 92 -1.32 24.54 20.35
N LEU A 93 -0.94 25.81 20.40
CA LEU A 93 -1.45 26.78 21.37
C LEU A 93 -2.51 27.64 20.67
N GLU A 94 -3.54 28.06 21.41
CA GLU A 94 -4.52 29.03 20.92
C GLU A 94 -3.81 30.33 20.55
N ALA A 95 -4.20 30.93 19.42
CA ALA A 95 -3.54 32.10 18.83
C ALA A 95 -3.87 33.40 19.59
#